data_AF-A0A3N0YXJ5-F1
#
_entry.id   AF-A0A3N0YXJ5-F1
#
_cell.length_a   1.000
_cell.length_b   1.000
_cell.length_c   1.000
_cell.angle_alpha   90.00
_cell.angle_beta   90.00
_cell.angle_gamma   90.00
#
_symmetry.space_group_name_H-M   'P 1'
#
loop_
_entity.id
_entity.type
_entity.pdbx_description
1 polymer ?
#
loop_
_entity_poly.entity_id
_entity_poly.type
_entity_poly.pdbx_seq_one_letter_code
_entity_poly.pdbx_strand_id
1 'polypeptide(L)'
;MLGRCWATSTPSPLSLPQWDLLVDGCPYQDDRYLTTLVSVAGSSGLQFPTHYKRFVVKMFTFVDPASLAPLQETIFIHCSMAVCHPSSGSCEQSCSRKRRDAHVKTISSGQTVVSSGEVHLVKST
;
A
#
# COMPACT_ATOMS: atom_id res chain seq x y z
N MET A 1 9.67 3.96 6.30
CA MET A 1 9.61 3.46 4.92
C MET A 1 8.34 2.63 4.76
N LEU A 2 7.64 2.83 3.66
CA LEU A 2 6.43 2.08 3.32
C LEU A 2 6.78 1.01 2.28
N GLY A 3 6.54 -0.26 2.58
CA GLY A 3 6.88 -1.39 1.71
C GLY A 3 5.70 -1.79 0.83
N ARG A 4 5.24 -3.03 1.00
CA ARG A 4 4.05 -3.55 0.31
C ARG A 4 2.80 -3.09 1.04
N CYS A 5 1.83 -2.56 0.31
CA CYS A 5 0.48 -2.38 0.83
C CYS A 5 -0.49 -3.19 -0.02
N TRP A 6 -1.41 -3.91 0.62
CA TRP A 6 -2.38 -4.75 -0.06
C TRP A 6 -3.71 -4.74 0.68
N ALA A 7 -4.76 -5.17 -0.01
CA ALA A 7 -6.07 -5.35 0.60
C ALA A 7 -6.52 -6.81 0.57
N THR A 8 -7.43 -7.13 1.48
CA THR A 8 -8.12 -8.43 1.61
C THR A 8 -9.60 -8.19 1.93
N SER A 9 -10.42 -9.23 1.74
CA SER A 9 -11.84 -9.25 2.15
C SER A 9 -12.04 -9.80 3.57
N THR A 10 -10.98 -10.07 4.32
CA THR A 10 -11.09 -10.51 5.73
C THR A 10 -10.03 -9.81 6.57
N PRO A 11 -10.20 -9.75 7.91
CA PRO A 11 -9.23 -9.09 8.79
C PRO A 11 -7.81 -9.67 8.72
N SER A 12 -7.65 -10.91 8.23
CA SER A 12 -6.35 -11.58 8.18
C SER A 12 -5.49 -11.03 7.04
N PRO A 13 -4.28 -10.51 7.31
CA PRO A 13 -3.36 -10.04 6.27
C PRO A 13 -2.86 -11.15 5.33
N LEU A 14 -3.03 -12.42 5.74
CA LEU A 14 -2.62 -13.60 4.98
C LEU A 14 -3.76 -14.21 4.16
N SER A 15 -4.98 -13.68 4.28
CA SER A 15 -6.13 -14.20 3.52
C SER A 15 -5.99 -13.93 2.02
N LEU A 16 -6.65 -14.77 1.24
CA LEU A 16 -6.74 -14.65 -0.21
C LEU A 16 -8.21 -14.37 -0.60
N PRO A 17 -8.45 -13.64 -1.70
CA PRO A 17 -7.46 -12.99 -2.57
C PRO A 17 -6.77 -11.78 -1.92
N GLN A 18 -5.58 -11.43 -2.42
CA GLN A 18 -4.86 -10.19 -2.07
C GLN A 18 -4.85 -9.26 -3.27
N TRP A 19 -5.08 -7.97 -3.01
CA TRP A 19 -5.00 -6.92 -4.03
C TRP A 19 -3.85 -5.97 -3.71
N ASP A 20 -2.82 -5.95 -4.56
CA ASP A 20 -1.66 -5.08 -4.34
C ASP A 20 -1.96 -3.62 -4.66
N LEU A 21 -1.73 -2.74 -3.69
CA LEU A 21 -1.88 -1.29 -3.80
C LEU A 21 -0.51 -0.62 -4.03
N LEU A 22 0.47 -1.04 -3.23
CA LEU A 22 1.87 -0.61 -3.34
C LEU A 22 2.79 -1.83 -3.30
N VAL A 23 3.83 -1.83 -4.12
CA VAL A 23 4.96 -2.77 -4.08
C VAL A 23 6.24 -1.95 -3.93
N ASP A 24 7.05 -2.27 -2.91
CA ASP A 24 8.26 -1.52 -2.55
C ASP A 24 8.05 -0.01 -2.37
N GLY A 25 6.85 0.37 -1.90
CA GLY A 25 6.45 1.77 -1.71
C GLY A 25 5.97 2.48 -2.98
N CYS A 26 5.85 1.77 -4.11
CA CYS A 26 5.44 2.31 -5.40
C CYS A 26 4.09 1.77 -5.86
N PRO A 27 3.26 2.58 -6.56
CA PRO A 27 1.98 2.12 -7.11
C PRO A 27 2.14 0.88 -7.98
N TYR A 28 1.30 -0.13 -7.73
CA TYR A 28 1.25 -1.33 -8.56
C TYR A 28 0.80 -0.96 -9.98
N GLN A 29 1.58 -1.39 -10.99
CA GLN A 29 1.45 -0.86 -12.36
C GLN A 29 0.37 -1.57 -13.19
N ASP A 30 0.05 -2.81 -12.85
CA ASP A 30 -0.94 -3.60 -13.58
C ASP A 30 -2.36 -3.37 -13.06
N ASP A 31 -2.49 -2.57 -12.00
CA ASP A 31 -3.79 -2.17 -11.49
C ASP A 31 -4.36 -1.01 -12.31
N ARG A 32 -5.59 -1.17 -12.79
CA ARG A 32 -6.37 -0.10 -13.41
C ARG A 32 -6.94 0.89 -12.37
N TYR A 33 -6.85 0.57 -11.08
CA TYR A 33 -7.21 1.45 -9.99
C TYR A 33 -6.02 2.32 -9.57
N LEU A 34 -6.22 3.64 -9.62
CA LEU A 34 -5.16 4.65 -9.59
C LEU A 34 -4.64 4.92 -8.17
N THR A 35 -3.88 3.98 -7.59
CA THR A 35 -3.11 4.28 -6.38
C THR A 35 -2.09 5.37 -6.69
N THR A 36 -2.16 6.49 -5.98
CA THR A 36 -1.33 7.68 -6.22
C THR A 36 -0.57 8.07 -4.97
N LEU A 37 0.75 8.23 -5.06
CA LEU A 37 1.55 8.73 -3.95
C LEU A 37 1.32 10.23 -3.76
N VAL A 38 1.21 10.66 -2.50
CA VAL A 38 1.06 12.07 -2.11
C VAL A 38 2.32 12.53 -1.40
N SER A 39 2.96 13.56 -1.95
CA SER A 39 4.15 14.16 -1.33
C SER A 39 3.79 14.80 0.01
N VAL A 40 4.61 14.55 1.03
CA VAL A 40 4.51 15.19 2.34
C VAL A 40 5.60 16.25 2.44
N ALA A 41 5.24 17.49 2.14
CA ALA A 41 6.17 18.62 2.20
C ALA A 41 6.38 19.14 3.62
N GLY A 42 7.47 19.88 3.84
CA GLY A 42 7.75 20.57 5.11
C GLY A 42 6.66 21.59 5.49
N SER A 43 5.97 22.15 4.50
CA SER A 43 4.84 23.07 4.67
C SER A 43 3.51 22.38 5.02
N SER A 44 3.48 21.07 5.23
CA SER A 44 2.26 20.30 5.52
C SER A 44 1.65 20.57 6.90
N GLY A 45 2.33 21.31 7.78
CA GLY A 45 1.88 21.59 9.15
C GLY A 45 1.98 20.40 10.12
N LEU A 46 2.48 19.25 9.66
CA LEU A 46 2.75 18.08 10.51
C LEU A 46 4.02 18.28 11.33
N GLN A 47 3.98 17.85 12.59
CA GLN A 47 5.23 17.61 13.33
C GLN A 47 5.94 16.41 12.72
N PHE A 48 7.22 16.56 12.38
CA PHE A 48 8.05 15.55 11.71
C PHE A 48 7.48 15.04 10.37
N PRO A 49 7.38 15.88 9.32
CA PRO A 49 6.82 15.51 8.02
C PRO A 49 7.45 14.25 7.39
N THR A 50 8.74 14.01 7.66
CA THR A 50 9.48 12.84 7.17
C THR A 50 9.02 11.50 7.76
N HIS A 51 8.25 11.51 8.85
CA HIS A 51 7.68 10.30 9.45
C HIS A 51 6.43 9.80 8.73
N TYR A 52 5.89 10.59 7.80
CA TYR A 52 4.65 10.27 7.12
C TYR A 52 4.91 9.86 5.67
N LYS A 53 4.16 8.86 5.23
CA LYS A 53 3.95 8.55 3.82
C LYS A 53 2.45 8.57 3.58
N ARG A 54 2.03 9.24 2.51
CA ARG A 54 0.62 9.37 2.13
C ARG A 54 0.44 8.82 0.72
N PHE A 55 -0.67 8.13 0.52
CA PHE A 55 -1.12 7.69 -0.80
C PHE A 55 -2.64 7.70 -0.81
N VAL A 56 -3.21 7.79 -2.01
CA VAL A 56 -4.64 7.75 -2.26
C VAL A 56 -4.93 6.51 -3.08
N VAL A 57 -5.95 5.76 -2.69
CA VAL A 57 -6.47 4.62 -3.44
C VAL A 57 -7.84 5.01 -3.97
N LYS A 58 -8.11 4.76 -5.25
CA LYS A 58 -9.47 4.86 -5.79
C LYS A 58 -10.22 3.57 -5.48
N MET A 59 -11.49 3.73 -5.13
CA MET A 59 -12.37 2.63 -4.70
C MET A 59 -12.32 1.44 -5.68
N PHE A 60 -12.21 0.24 -5.13
CA PHE A 60 -12.30 -1.05 -5.82
C PHE A 60 -13.05 -2.03 -4.90
N THR A 61 -13.54 -3.15 -5.44
CA THR A 61 -14.16 -4.22 -4.66
C THR A 61 -13.65 -5.58 -5.11
N PHE A 62 -13.59 -6.54 -4.19
CA PHE A 62 -13.42 -7.94 -4.54
C PHE A 62 -14.71 -8.48 -5.16
N VAL A 63 -14.58 -9.27 -6.22
CA VAL A 63 -15.73 -9.84 -6.96
C VAL A 63 -15.58 -11.34 -7.12
N ASP A 64 -16.71 -12.03 -7.19
CA ASP A 64 -16.77 -13.43 -7.53
C ASP A 64 -16.41 -13.60 -9.02
N PRO A 65 -15.46 -14.48 -9.38
CA PRO A 65 -14.97 -14.56 -10.75
C PRO A 65 -16.01 -15.09 -11.75
N ALA A 66 -17.03 -15.82 -11.28
CA ALA A 66 -18.07 -16.38 -12.17
C ALA A 66 -19.21 -15.37 -12.44
N SER A 67 -19.69 -14.71 -11.39
CA SER A 67 -20.83 -13.78 -11.44
C SER A 67 -20.46 -12.31 -11.57
N LEU A 68 -19.19 -11.97 -11.29
CA LEU A 68 -18.69 -10.59 -11.13
C LEU A 68 -19.43 -9.78 -10.05
N ALA A 69 -20.22 -10.45 -9.20
CA ALA A 69 -20.87 -9.83 -8.08
C ALA A 69 -19.86 -9.49 -6.97
N PRO A 70 -20.02 -8.39 -6.22
CA PRO A 70 -19.16 -8.09 -5.07
C PRO A 70 -19.17 -9.24 -4.06
N LEU A 71 -17.99 -9.73 -3.66
CA LEU A 71 -17.86 -10.77 -2.64
C LEU A 71 -18.20 -10.21 -1.25
N GLN A 72 -17.73 -8.99 -0.97
CA GLN A 72 -18.04 -8.22 0.22
C GLN A 72 -17.90 -6.72 -0.08
N GLU A 73 -18.69 -5.92 0.62
CA GLU A 73 -18.55 -4.45 0.62
C GLU A 73 -17.53 -3.99 1.65
N THR A 74 -16.85 -4.91 2.33
CA THR A 74 -15.83 -4.60 3.33
C THR A 74 -14.45 -4.98 2.81
N ILE A 75 -13.47 -4.10 3.02
CA ILE A 75 -12.06 -4.40 2.80
C ILE A 75 -11.22 -4.05 4.03
N PHE A 76 -10.07 -4.70 4.12
CA PHE A 76 -9.01 -4.40 5.08
C PHE A 76 -7.75 -4.03 4.31
N ILE A 77 -7.03 -3.01 4.76
CA ILE A 77 -5.79 -2.55 4.16
C ILE A 77 -4.64 -2.92 5.08
N HIS A 78 -3.64 -3.58 4.54
CA HIS A 78 -2.44 -4.02 5.23
C HIS A 78 -1.22 -3.35 4.59
N CYS A 79 -0.25 -2.93 5.40
CA CYS A 79 0.98 -2.35 4.91
C CYS A 79 2.18 -2.88 5.70
N SER A 80 3.22 -3.32 4.99
CA SER A 80 4.54 -3.54 5.60
C SER A 80 5.28 -2.22 5.71
N MET A 81 5.89 -1.98 6.86
CA MET A 81 6.62 -0.75 7.13
C MET A 81 7.86 -1.00 7.98
N ALA A 82 8.85 -0.14 7.85
CA ALA A 82 10.06 -0.14 8.68
C ALA A 82 10.46 1.29 9.03
N VAL A 83 11.07 1.49 10.19
CA VAL A 83 11.71 2.77 10.52
C VAL A 83 13.10 2.79 9.88
N CYS A 84 13.42 3.87 9.17
CA CYS A 84 14.72 4.03 8.55
C CYS A 84 15.56 5.00 9.37
N HIS A 85 16.77 4.57 9.72
CA HIS A 85 17.71 5.40 10.47
C HIS A 85 18.66 6.13 9.50
N PRO A 86 18.96 7.41 9.67
CA PRO A 86 19.75 8.18 8.69
C PRO A 86 21.13 7.59 8.38
N SER A 87 21.73 6.86 9.32
CA SER A 87 23.03 6.18 9.11
C SER A 87 22.95 4.87 8.32
N SER A 88 21.73 4.37 8.02
CA SER A 88 21.51 3.12 7.29
C SER A 88 21.48 3.27 5.75
N GLY A 89 21.73 4.47 5.23
CA GLY A 89 21.70 4.79 3.81
C GLY A 89 20.45 5.57 3.38
N SER A 90 20.12 5.55 2.07
CA SER A 90 18.98 6.30 1.54
C SER A 90 17.65 5.67 1.94
N CYS A 91 16.87 6.41 2.73
CA CYS A 91 15.50 6.10 3.12
C CYS A 91 14.46 6.52 2.08
N GLU A 92 14.90 7.10 0.96
CA GLU A 92 14.01 7.57 -0.10
C GLU A 92 13.60 6.43 -1.02
N GLN A 93 12.31 6.40 -1.33
CA GLN A 93 11.73 5.49 -2.31
C GLN A 93 11.58 6.23 -3.63
N SER A 94 12.28 5.72 -4.65
CA SER A 94 12.20 6.23 -6.01
C SER A 94 11.43 5.23 -6.86
N CYS A 95 10.29 5.67 -7.41
CA CYS A 95 9.48 4.88 -8.33
C CYS A 95 9.90 5.11 -9.79
N SER A 96 11.20 5.22 -10.04
CA SER A 96 11.74 5.32 -11.39
C SER A 96 11.50 4.00 -12.14
N ARG A 97 11.01 4.08 -13.38
CA ARG A 97 10.80 2.92 -14.26
C ARG A 97 12.15 2.25 -14.59
N LYS A 98 12.67 1.42 -13.69
CA LYS A 98 13.77 0.51 -14.02
C LYS A 98 13.20 -0.66 -14.80
N ARG A 99 13.62 -0.79 -16.06
CA ARG A 99 13.63 -2.08 -16.76
C ARG A 99 14.28 -3.09 -15.82
N ARG A 100 13.58 -4.20 -15.57
CA ARG A 100 13.97 -5.38 -14.77
C ARG A 100 15.45 -5.41 -14.37
N ASP A 101 15.77 -4.79 -13.25
CA ASP A 101 16.79 -5.31 -12.37
C ASP A 101 16.04 -5.69 -11.11
N ALA A 102 15.88 -7.00 -10.91
CA ALA A 102 15.40 -7.56 -9.67
C ALA A 102 16.45 -7.27 -8.60
N HIS A 103 16.51 -6.02 -8.13
CA HIS A 103 17.14 -5.75 -6.86
C HIS A 103 16.20 -6.35 -5.83
N VAL A 104 16.38 -7.65 -5.56
CA VAL A 104 15.85 -8.31 -4.38
C VAL A 104 16.45 -7.54 -3.21
N LYS A 105 15.76 -6.48 -2.76
CA LYS A 105 15.99 -5.95 -1.43
C LYS A 105 15.44 -7.03 -0.53
N THR A 106 16.36 -7.87 -0.07
CA THR A 106 16.18 -8.74 1.09
C THR A 106 15.29 -8.01 2.06
N ILE A 107 14.14 -8.62 2.38
CA ILE A 107 13.19 -8.19 3.40
C ILE A 107 14.03 -7.59 4.53
N SER A 108 13.98 -6.27 4.68
CA SER A 108 14.80 -5.59 5.67
C SER A 108 14.41 -6.19 7.02
N SER A 109 15.39 -6.72 7.75
CA SER A 109 15.17 -7.14 9.13
C SER A 109 14.51 -5.97 9.87
N GLY A 110 13.34 -6.21 10.46
CA GLY A 110 12.56 -5.17 11.15
C GLY A 110 11.31 -4.63 10.42
N GLN A 111 10.89 -5.21 9.30
CA GLN A 111 9.57 -4.88 8.74
C GLN A 111 8.44 -5.40 9.65
N THR A 112 7.48 -4.52 9.93
CA THR A 112 6.23 -4.82 10.67
C THR A 112 5.04 -4.62 9.74
N VAL A 113 4.02 -5.48 9.87
CA VAL A 113 2.74 -5.30 9.16
C VAL A 113 1.76 -4.60 10.08
N VAL A 114 1.20 -3.50 9.58
CA VAL A 114 0.05 -2.82 10.21
C VAL A 114 -1.19 -3.06 9.36
N SER A 115 -2.34 -3.15 10.02
CA SER A 115 -3.63 -3.41 9.38
C SER A 115 -4.62 -2.31 9.77
N SER A 116 -5.47 -1.91 8.83
CA SER A 116 -6.61 -1.05 9.12
C SER A 116 -7.67 -1.79 9.93
N GLY A 117 -8.59 -1.03 10.49
CA GLY A 117 -9.91 -1.56 10.84
C GLY A 117 -10.74 -1.83 9.58
N GLU A 118 -12.02 -2.11 9.80
CA GLU A 118 -12.99 -2.36 8.74
C GLU A 118 -13.21 -1.12 7.87
N VAL A 119 -13.11 -1.27 6.55
CA VAL A 119 -13.43 -0.21 5.58
C VAL A 119 -14.63 -0.66 4.76
N HIS A 120 -15.79 -0.06 5.02
CA HIS A 120 -17.01 -0.28 4.24
C HIS A 120 -17.03 0.58 2.98
N LEU A 121 -17.18 -0.07 1.84
CA LEU A 121 -17.29 0.51 0.53
C LEU A 121 -18.75 0.86 0.26
N VAL A 122 -19.07 2.15 0.36
CA VAL A 122 -20.41 2.65 0.04
C VAL A 122 -20.48 3.08 -1.42
N LYS A 123 -21.52 2.64 -2.13
CA LYS A 123 -21.80 3.11 -3.48
C LYS A 123 -22.28 4.56 -3.40
N SER A 124 -21.61 5.46 -4.12
CA SER A 124 -22.12 6.83 -4.26
C SER A 124 -23.36 6.78 -5.16
N THR A 125 -24.51 7.11 -4.59
CA THR A 125 -25.79 7.32 -5.30
C THR A 125 -25.82 8.67 -5.98
#